data_AF-A0A1D9ML61-F1
#
_entry.id   AF-A0A1D9ML61-F1
#
_cell.length_a   1.000
_cell.length_b   1.000
_cell.length_c   1.000
_cell.angle_alpha   90.00
_cell.angle_beta   90.00
_cell.angle_gamma   90.00
#
_symmetry.space_group_name_H-M   'P 1'
#
loop_
_entity.id
_entity.type
_entity.pdbx_description
1 polymer ?
#
loop_
_entity_poly.entity_id
_entity_poly.type
_entity_poly.pdbx_seq_one_letter_code
_entity_poly.pdbx_strand_id
1 'polypeptide(L)'
;MRGLIFPIKTWWLLGLTAFLALVCLVQSVALIPTWPNPDLRVVIPQLQEQLIVPVVIIGLAAAIFFDPQGKKSVVIGPLTVLSPTRRILPFAFTIWGAAVVGPILGWGYMLVRSAAVRFRLIDLIAFLVLIISLFAAATLAMVLANLLPPKWKLVLTPLLSALVVFVPVIMNVYLLAGTGKSSLSLAFMWGTSLVSYPTDFVMSTELIRLVYFVLLSVCGVYALMRFNSYALTGRRSFAIVGLVYLLAPALVFASSILMSPVVTKYEDDRQKCEVIGEYRLCLPIAQATLIPSLKEHFQQLFAQLPNAWVDPKTPIGFAEGAIIGPLTLQNPGNFKTRQEWEQVTFSNIAYNIFASSGHASACSNQAQFYDDLRNSLLLRAKLPMDLVYGVNEETGQENEHTISADESPQLAFLTKLSTAEYQQWLLKHRDSIATCKLSKENFR
;
A
#
# COMPACT_ATOMS: atom_id res chain seq x y z
N MET A 1 30.18 33.32 -27.38
CA MET A 1 29.45 32.36 -26.52
C MET A 1 30.46 31.65 -25.63
N ARG A 2 30.39 31.81 -24.31
CA ARG A 2 31.33 31.21 -23.35
C ARG A 2 30.51 30.36 -22.37
N GLY A 3 30.68 29.04 -22.47
CA GLY A 3 29.95 28.07 -21.67
C GLY A 3 30.85 27.45 -20.62
N LEU A 4 30.31 27.27 -19.41
CA LEU A 4 30.85 26.31 -18.45
C LEU A 4 30.74 24.93 -19.11
N ILE A 5 31.88 24.32 -19.44
CA ILE A 5 31.93 22.92 -19.85
C ILE A 5 31.78 22.10 -18.57
N PHE A 6 30.54 21.86 -18.16
CA PHE A 6 30.26 20.71 -17.31
C PHE A 6 30.58 19.45 -18.16
N PRO A 7 31.39 18.50 -17.67
CA PRO A 7 31.67 17.26 -18.39
C PRO A 7 30.49 16.27 -18.30
N ILE A 8 29.26 16.78 -18.15
CA ILE A 8 28.04 15.98 -18.19
C ILE A 8 27.29 16.48 -19.42
N LYS A 9 27.36 15.72 -20.51
CA LYS A 9 26.60 16.03 -21.74
C LYS A 9 25.11 16.12 -21.35
N THR A 10 24.38 17.08 -21.90
CA THR A 10 22.93 17.27 -21.68
C THR A 10 22.12 15.99 -21.88
N TRP A 11 22.58 15.09 -22.76
CA TRP A 11 22.03 13.76 -22.99
C TRP A 11 22.10 12.83 -21.76
N TRP A 12 23.12 12.95 -20.91
CA TRP A 12 23.20 12.18 -19.66
C TRP A 12 22.18 12.68 -18.62
N LEU A 13 21.94 13.99 -18.56
CA LEU A 13 20.89 14.56 -17.71
C LEU A 13 19.51 14.09 -18.17
N LEU A 14 19.23 14.15 -19.47
CA LEU A 14 17.98 13.65 -20.06
C LEU A 14 17.80 12.15 -19.87
N GLY A 15 18.85 11.35 -20.09
CA GLY A 15 18.83 9.90 -19.89
C GLY A 15 18.55 9.52 -18.44
N LEU A 16 19.11 10.25 -17.47
CA LEU A 16 18.88 9.97 -16.06
C LEU A 16 17.51 10.47 -15.58
N THR A 17 17.00 11.59 -16.09
CA THR A 17 15.60 11.97 -15.86
C THR A 17 14.62 10.97 -16.43
N ALA A 18 14.91 10.45 -17.64
CA ALA A 18 14.10 9.40 -18.26
C ALA A 18 14.17 8.12 -17.43
N PHE A 19 15.35 7.74 -16.93
CA PHE A 19 15.51 6.59 -16.04
C PHE A 19 14.74 6.77 -14.73
N LEU A 20 14.90 7.90 -14.04
CA LEU A 20 14.16 8.20 -12.79
C LEU A 20 12.65 8.19 -13.01
N ALA A 21 12.18 8.87 -14.05
CA ALA A 21 10.77 8.89 -14.41
C ALA A 21 10.27 7.49 -14.79
N LEU A 22 11.09 6.69 -15.49
CA LEU A 22 10.78 5.31 -15.85
C LEU A 22 10.71 4.41 -14.62
N VAL A 23 11.60 4.54 -13.63
CA VAL A 23 11.48 3.73 -12.40
C VAL A 23 10.21 4.09 -11.65
N CYS A 24 9.92 5.38 -11.47
CA CYS A 24 8.66 5.82 -10.87
C CYS A 24 7.45 5.29 -11.65
N LEU A 25 7.50 5.32 -12.99
CA LEU A 25 6.43 4.84 -13.86
C LEU A 25 6.27 3.31 -13.80
N VAL A 26 7.35 2.54 -13.90
CA VAL A 26 7.33 1.06 -13.84
C VAL A 26 6.80 0.60 -12.48
N GLN A 27 7.27 1.21 -11.39
CA GLN A 27 6.75 0.92 -10.06
C GLN A 27 5.26 1.26 -9.97
N SER A 28 4.85 2.41 -10.51
CA SER A 28 3.44 2.81 -10.54
C SER A 28 2.59 1.79 -11.29
N VAL A 29 3.06 1.32 -12.46
CA VAL A 29 2.37 0.36 -13.33
C VAL A 29 2.30 -1.04 -12.69
N ALA A 30 3.38 -1.49 -12.04
CA ALA A 30 3.43 -2.79 -11.38
C ALA A 30 2.48 -2.89 -10.17
N LEU A 31 2.14 -1.74 -9.57
CA LEU A 31 1.23 -1.64 -8.42
C LEU A 31 -0.23 -1.42 -8.85
N ILE A 32 -0.53 -1.37 -10.15
CA ILE A 32 -1.89 -1.17 -10.65
C ILE A 32 -2.68 -2.47 -10.49
N PRO A 33 -3.75 -2.54 -9.66
CA PRO A 33 -4.61 -3.71 -9.68
C PRO A 33 -5.18 -3.86 -11.09
N THR A 34 -5.07 -5.05 -11.67
CA THR A 34 -5.43 -5.27 -13.08
C THR A 34 -6.94 -5.24 -13.29
N TRP A 35 -7.72 -5.46 -12.23
CA TRP A 35 -9.18 -5.55 -12.30
C TRP A 35 -9.88 -4.16 -12.28
N PRO A 36 -11.09 -4.04 -12.87
CA PRO A 36 -11.64 -2.81 -13.45
C PRO A 36 -11.76 -1.59 -12.53
N ASN A 37 -11.98 -1.78 -11.23
CA ASN A 37 -12.43 -0.72 -10.31
C ASN A 37 -11.66 -0.74 -8.98
N PRO A 38 -10.36 -0.39 -8.97
CA PRO A 38 -9.58 -0.35 -7.73
C PRO A 38 -10.03 0.82 -6.85
N ASP A 39 -10.24 0.56 -5.56
CA ASP A 39 -10.55 1.62 -4.59
C ASP A 39 -9.28 2.39 -4.20
N LEU A 40 -9.28 3.70 -4.49
CA LEU A 40 -8.16 4.58 -4.19
C LEU A 40 -7.83 4.65 -2.69
N ARG A 41 -8.80 4.39 -1.83
CA ARG A 41 -8.59 4.39 -0.38
C ARG A 41 -7.60 3.33 0.08
N VAL A 42 -7.47 2.26 -0.67
CA VAL A 42 -6.55 1.16 -0.39
C VAL A 42 -5.27 1.31 -1.20
N VAL A 43 -5.38 1.80 -2.44
CA VAL A 43 -4.22 1.99 -3.32
C VAL A 43 -3.31 3.12 -2.84
N ILE A 44 -3.87 4.26 -2.41
CA ILE A 44 -3.08 5.44 -1.99
C ILE A 44 -2.14 5.11 -0.81
N PRO A 45 -2.59 4.47 0.28
CA PRO A 45 -1.69 4.04 1.36
C PRO A 45 -0.63 3.06 0.88
N GLN A 46 -0.96 2.12 0.00
CA GLN A 46 0.03 1.19 -0.56
C GLN A 46 1.10 1.92 -1.38
N LEU A 47 0.70 2.87 -2.24
CA LEU A 47 1.63 3.72 -2.97
C LEU A 47 2.49 4.55 -2.02
N GLN A 48 1.92 5.00 -0.90
CA GLN A 48 2.61 5.73 0.15
C GLN A 48 3.69 4.86 0.83
N GLU A 49 3.38 3.62 1.20
CA GLU A 49 4.35 2.70 1.79
C GLU A 49 5.51 2.38 0.82
N GLN A 50 5.24 2.38 -0.48
CA GLN A 50 6.21 2.10 -1.52
C GLN A 50 7.07 3.32 -1.92
N LEU A 51 6.89 4.48 -1.27
CA LEU A 51 7.68 5.71 -1.50
C LEU A 51 9.18 5.56 -1.24
N ILE A 52 9.59 4.53 -0.50
CA ILE A 52 11.01 4.32 -0.14
C ILE A 52 11.87 4.14 -1.38
N VAL A 53 11.43 3.34 -2.34
CA VAL A 53 12.18 3.05 -3.58
C VAL A 53 12.49 4.32 -4.36
N PRO A 54 11.51 5.17 -4.75
CA PRO A 54 11.81 6.38 -5.49
C PRO A 54 12.66 7.36 -4.66
N VAL A 55 12.46 7.45 -3.34
CA VAL A 55 13.27 8.33 -2.47
C VAL A 55 14.74 7.90 -2.42
N VAL A 56 15.04 6.61 -2.36
CA VAL A 56 16.42 6.09 -2.38
C VAL A 56 17.10 6.43 -3.70
N ILE A 57 16.40 6.21 -4.83
CA ILE A 57 16.95 6.48 -6.15
C ILE A 57 17.16 8.00 -6.36
N ILE A 58 16.22 8.83 -5.89
CA ILE A 58 16.39 10.28 -5.88
C ILE A 58 17.58 10.69 -4.99
N GLY A 59 17.77 10.05 -3.84
CA GLY A 59 18.93 10.24 -2.97
C GLY A 59 20.25 9.92 -3.67
N LEU A 60 20.30 8.82 -4.43
CA LEU A 60 21.46 8.45 -5.24
C LEU A 60 21.72 9.46 -6.36
N ALA A 61 20.67 9.87 -7.08
CA ALA A 61 20.78 10.88 -8.14
C ALA A 61 21.26 12.23 -7.58
N ALA A 62 20.72 12.66 -6.44
CA ALA A 62 21.17 13.86 -5.74
C ALA A 62 22.63 13.74 -5.33
N ALA A 63 23.08 12.59 -4.82
CA ALA A 63 24.47 12.35 -4.47
C ALA A 63 25.42 12.52 -5.67
N ILE A 64 25.03 11.99 -6.84
CA ILE A 64 25.82 12.06 -8.07
C ILE A 64 25.87 13.49 -8.62
N PHE A 65 24.71 14.16 -8.76
CA PHE A 65 24.64 15.47 -9.40
C PHE A 65 25.16 16.61 -8.54
N PHE A 66 25.00 16.49 -7.23
CA PHE A 66 25.43 17.52 -6.29
C PHE A 66 26.82 17.24 -5.76
N ASP A 67 27.49 16.15 -6.16
CA ASP A 67 28.89 15.92 -5.81
C ASP A 67 29.65 17.20 -6.17
N PRO A 68 30.26 17.89 -5.18
CA PRO A 68 31.04 19.08 -5.45
C PRO A 68 32.24 18.63 -6.25
N GLN A 69 32.04 18.65 -7.57
CA GLN A 69 33.00 18.48 -8.63
C GLN A 69 34.41 18.26 -8.10
N GLY A 70 34.78 16.98 -8.06
CA GLY A 70 36.10 16.53 -7.62
C GLY A 70 37.20 17.33 -8.30
N LYS A 71 38.40 17.19 -7.75
CA LYS A 71 39.69 17.82 -8.07
C LYS A 71 40.10 17.96 -9.56
N LYS A 72 39.22 17.63 -10.52
CA LYS A 72 39.40 17.63 -11.98
C LYS A 72 38.61 18.71 -12.74
N SER A 73 37.88 19.58 -12.04
CA SER A 73 37.05 20.62 -12.69
C SER A 73 37.86 21.90 -12.86
N VAL A 74 38.46 22.09 -14.05
CA VAL A 74 39.22 23.30 -14.36
C VAL A 74 38.27 24.36 -14.89
N VAL A 75 38.20 25.49 -14.21
CA VAL A 75 37.52 26.67 -14.75
C VAL A 75 38.52 27.45 -15.60
N ILE A 76 38.27 27.55 -16.90
CA ILE A 76 39.08 28.35 -17.82
C ILE A 76 38.29 29.62 -18.19
N GLY A 77 38.84 30.79 -17.83
CA GLY A 77 38.33 32.12 -18.19
C GLY A 77 37.86 32.98 -17.00
N PRO A 78 37.67 34.30 -17.19
CA PRO A 78 37.11 35.17 -16.16
C PRO A 78 35.66 34.75 -15.89
N LEU A 79 35.46 33.97 -14.83
CA LEU A 79 34.16 33.69 -14.25
C LEU A 79 33.59 35.03 -13.76
N THR A 80 32.67 35.62 -14.53
CA THR A 80 31.50 36.17 -13.86
C THR A 80 30.83 34.98 -13.19
N VAL A 81 31.16 34.78 -11.91
CA VAL A 81 30.69 33.66 -11.08
C VAL A 81 29.17 33.59 -11.26
N LEU A 82 28.71 32.63 -12.06
CA LEU A 82 27.27 32.34 -12.14
C LEU A 82 26.83 32.16 -10.70
N SER A 83 25.79 32.92 -10.30
CA SER A 83 25.33 32.89 -8.92
C SER A 83 25.18 31.43 -8.47
N PRO A 84 25.57 31.07 -7.23
CA PRO A 84 25.43 29.71 -6.69
C PRO A 84 24.11 29.05 -7.10
N THR A 85 23.03 29.83 -7.06
CA THR A 85 21.68 29.46 -7.47
C THR A 85 21.56 29.08 -8.94
N ARG A 86 22.12 29.85 -9.88
CA ARG A 86 22.05 29.55 -11.34
C ARG A 86 22.79 28.27 -11.70
N ARG A 87 23.79 27.85 -10.91
CA ARG A 87 24.54 26.60 -11.12
C ARG A 87 23.74 25.35 -10.79
N ILE A 88 22.96 25.40 -9.71
CA ILE A 88 22.27 24.23 -9.15
C ILE A 88 20.87 24.01 -9.71
N LEU A 89 20.24 25.10 -10.17
CA LEU A 89 18.88 25.12 -10.68
C LEU A 89 18.59 24.08 -11.77
N PRO A 90 19.43 23.87 -12.81
CA PRO A 90 19.12 22.88 -13.84
C PRO A 90 19.09 21.45 -13.27
N PHE A 91 20.02 21.10 -12.37
CA PHE A 91 20.05 19.79 -11.71
C PHE A 91 18.85 19.61 -10.76
N ALA A 92 18.50 20.65 -10.00
CA ALA A 92 17.33 20.64 -9.13
C ALA A 92 16.04 20.45 -9.94
N PHE A 93 15.86 21.20 -11.05
CA PHE A 93 14.72 21.04 -11.93
C PHE A 93 14.64 19.65 -12.58
N THR A 94 15.78 19.03 -12.92
CA THR A 94 15.76 17.66 -13.45
C THR A 94 15.26 16.65 -12.42
N ILE A 95 15.73 16.73 -11.17
CA ILE A 95 15.29 15.82 -10.10
C ILE A 95 13.82 16.08 -9.73
N TRP A 96 13.43 17.35 -9.59
CA TRP A 96 12.04 17.73 -9.34
C TRP A 96 11.10 17.31 -10.46
N GLY A 97 11.50 17.52 -11.71
CA GLY A 97 10.73 17.10 -12.88
C GLY A 97 10.50 15.60 -12.87
N ALA A 98 11.55 14.80 -12.60
CA ALA A 98 11.40 13.35 -12.50
C ALA A 98 10.50 12.92 -11.32
N ALA A 99 10.64 13.58 -10.16
CA ALA A 99 9.84 13.31 -8.97
C ALA A 99 8.35 13.67 -9.12
N VAL A 100 8.00 14.55 -10.06
CA VAL A 100 6.61 14.98 -10.30
C VAL A 100 6.01 14.29 -11.53
N VAL A 101 6.71 14.31 -12.67
CA VAL A 101 6.20 13.79 -13.94
C VAL A 101 6.05 12.27 -13.90
N GLY A 102 7.01 11.54 -13.33
CA GLY A 102 6.95 10.08 -13.23
C GLY A 102 5.68 9.60 -12.51
N PRO A 103 5.43 10.07 -11.26
CA PRO A 103 4.22 9.72 -10.52
C PRO A 103 2.92 10.26 -11.14
N ILE A 104 2.90 11.45 -11.75
CA ILE A 104 1.71 11.94 -12.45
C ILE A 104 1.34 11.01 -13.60
N LEU A 105 2.31 10.56 -14.40
CA LEU A 105 2.05 9.65 -15.52
C LEU A 105 1.66 8.25 -15.04
N GLY A 106 2.33 7.74 -14.00
CA GLY A 106 2.08 6.40 -13.47
C GLY A 106 0.82 6.31 -12.62
N TRP A 107 0.75 7.08 -11.53
CA TRP A 107 -0.38 7.06 -10.60
C TRP A 107 -1.59 7.83 -11.14
N GLY A 108 -1.41 8.82 -12.03
CA GLY A 108 -2.53 9.60 -12.56
C GLY A 108 -3.52 8.76 -13.36
N TYR A 109 -3.04 7.69 -14.01
CA TYR A 109 -3.90 6.68 -14.63
C TYR A 109 -4.91 6.08 -13.64
N MET A 110 -4.51 5.85 -12.38
CA MET A 110 -5.42 5.34 -11.35
C MET A 110 -6.51 6.32 -10.98
N LEU A 111 -6.15 7.59 -10.86
CA LEU A 111 -7.11 8.63 -10.54
C LEU A 111 -8.14 8.79 -11.67
N VAL A 112 -7.72 8.66 -12.93
CA VAL A 112 -8.64 8.68 -14.08
C VAL A 112 -9.55 7.44 -14.06
N ARG A 113 -9.00 6.26 -13.82
CA ARG A 113 -9.75 5.00 -13.78
C ARG A 113 -10.78 4.96 -12.65
N SER A 114 -10.43 5.42 -11.46
CA SER A 114 -11.35 5.47 -10.32
C SER A 114 -12.39 6.58 -10.45
N ALA A 115 -12.03 7.73 -11.03
CA ALA A 115 -12.94 8.84 -11.27
C ALA A 115 -14.09 8.45 -12.22
N ALA A 116 -13.85 7.51 -13.14
CA ALA A 116 -14.87 6.97 -14.03
C ALA A 116 -15.99 6.22 -13.27
N VAL A 117 -15.71 5.72 -12.05
CA VAL A 117 -16.67 5.02 -11.20
C VAL A 117 -17.31 5.97 -10.20
N ARG A 118 -16.49 6.71 -9.45
CA ARG A 118 -16.96 7.72 -8.48
C ARG A 118 -15.84 8.71 -8.19
N PHE A 119 -16.03 9.96 -8.58
CA PHE A 119 -15.10 11.03 -8.22
C PHE A 119 -15.31 11.47 -6.76
N ARG A 120 -14.22 11.49 -5.98
CA ARG A 120 -14.19 11.96 -4.59
C ARG A 120 -13.08 12.99 -4.44
N LEU A 121 -13.43 14.16 -3.90
CA LEU A 121 -12.47 15.26 -3.70
C LEU A 121 -11.34 14.87 -2.73
N ILE A 122 -11.65 14.07 -1.71
CA ILE A 122 -10.68 13.59 -0.73
C ILE A 122 -9.58 12.73 -1.39
N ASP A 123 -9.95 11.89 -2.35
CA ASP A 123 -9.00 11.04 -3.08
C ASP A 123 -8.04 11.89 -3.94
N LEU A 124 -8.55 12.97 -4.55
CA LEU A 124 -7.72 13.94 -5.29
C LEU A 124 -6.71 14.62 -4.36
N ILE A 125 -7.11 15.03 -3.16
CA ILE A 125 -6.22 15.70 -2.21
C ILE A 125 -5.16 14.73 -1.70
N ALA A 126 -5.54 13.51 -1.31
CA ALA A 126 -4.60 12.49 -0.88
C ALA A 126 -3.59 12.15 -2.00
N PHE A 127 -4.04 12.15 -3.26
CA PHE A 127 -3.16 11.99 -4.43
C PHE A 127 -2.17 13.17 -4.61
N LEU A 128 -2.64 14.41 -4.43
CA LEU A 128 -1.77 15.59 -4.44
C LEU A 128 -0.75 15.54 -3.30
N VAL A 129 -1.15 15.09 -2.10
CA VAL A 129 -0.24 14.86 -0.96
C VAL A 129 0.89 13.91 -1.35
N LEU A 130 0.58 12.79 -2.03
CA LEU A 130 1.61 11.85 -2.50
C LEU A 130 2.63 12.53 -3.43
N ILE A 131 2.18 13.29 -4.43
CA ILE A 131 3.08 13.98 -5.38
C ILE A 131 3.94 15.03 -4.67
N ILE A 132 3.33 15.87 -3.83
CA ILE A 132 4.06 16.93 -3.13
C ILE A 132 5.01 16.34 -2.09
N SER A 133 4.67 15.22 -1.45
CA SER A 133 5.57 14.51 -0.54
C SER A 133 6.82 13.99 -1.26
N LEU A 134 6.71 13.48 -2.48
CA LEU A 134 7.86 13.08 -3.29
C LEU A 134 8.73 14.27 -3.67
N PHE A 135 8.12 15.40 -4.04
CA PHE A 135 8.86 16.63 -4.30
C PHE A 135 9.59 17.13 -3.04
N ALA A 136 8.95 17.07 -1.88
CA ALA A 136 9.55 17.44 -0.60
C ALA A 136 10.72 16.52 -0.26
N ALA A 137 10.55 15.20 -0.40
CA ALA A 137 11.60 14.20 -0.19
C ALA A 137 12.78 14.40 -1.15
N ALA A 138 12.51 14.70 -2.42
CA ALA A 138 13.55 15.02 -3.39
C ALA A 138 14.35 16.27 -3.00
N THR A 139 13.66 17.29 -2.51
CA THR A 139 14.28 18.53 -2.05
C THR A 139 15.16 18.29 -0.82
N LEU A 140 14.68 17.51 0.15
CA LEU A 140 15.46 17.11 1.33
C LEU A 140 16.67 16.26 0.95
N ALA A 141 16.53 15.32 0.01
CA ALA A 141 17.64 14.52 -0.50
C ALA A 141 18.74 15.40 -1.11
N MET A 142 18.37 16.43 -1.87
CA MET A 142 19.33 17.41 -2.42
C MET A 142 19.99 18.27 -1.34
N VAL A 143 19.25 18.64 -0.28
CA VAL A 143 19.80 19.34 0.89
C VAL A 143 20.83 18.47 1.60
N LEU A 144 20.48 17.22 1.89
CA LEU A 144 21.37 16.23 2.51
C LEU A 144 22.63 16.00 1.67
N ALA A 145 22.47 15.86 0.34
CA ALA A 145 23.59 15.73 -0.57
C ALA A 145 24.58 16.88 -0.44
N ASN A 146 24.11 18.13 -0.32
CA ASN A 146 24.98 19.30 -0.15
C ASN A 146 25.65 19.42 1.22
N LEU A 147 25.07 18.81 2.25
CA LEU A 147 25.61 18.81 3.61
C LEU A 147 26.71 17.75 3.80
N LEU A 148 26.63 16.65 3.07
CA LEU A 148 27.51 15.51 3.25
C LEU A 148 28.88 15.68 2.58
N PRO A 149 29.96 15.22 3.23
CA PRO A 149 31.28 15.24 2.64
C PRO A 149 31.36 14.29 1.42
N PRO A 150 32.16 14.62 0.39
CA PRO A 150 32.22 13.85 -0.87
C PRO A 150 32.54 12.36 -0.67
N LYS A 151 33.41 12.05 0.31
CA LYS A 151 33.85 10.67 0.61
C LYS A 151 32.69 9.72 0.92
N TRP A 152 31.64 10.21 1.58
CA TRP A 152 30.54 9.38 2.06
C TRP A 152 29.22 9.69 1.37
N LYS A 153 29.19 10.68 0.49
CA LYS A 153 27.98 11.22 -0.13
C LYS A 153 27.15 10.17 -0.85
N LEU A 154 27.78 9.28 -1.63
CA LEU A 154 27.10 8.23 -2.38
C LEU A 154 26.40 7.19 -1.48
N VAL A 155 26.89 6.98 -0.25
CA VAL A 155 26.33 6.01 0.70
C VAL A 155 25.36 6.69 1.67
N LEU A 156 25.77 7.81 2.26
CA LEU A 156 25.00 8.48 3.31
C LEU A 156 23.80 9.24 2.76
N THR A 157 23.84 9.80 1.54
CA THR A 157 22.68 10.52 0.99
C THR A 157 21.47 9.60 0.82
N PRO A 158 21.56 8.45 0.09
CA PRO A 158 20.40 7.56 -0.04
C PRO A 158 19.97 6.99 1.31
N LEU A 159 20.91 6.65 2.20
CA LEU A 159 20.60 6.14 3.54
C LEU A 159 19.82 7.15 4.39
N LEU A 160 20.28 8.41 4.43
CA LEU A 160 19.62 9.46 5.20
C LEU A 160 18.28 9.88 4.57
N SER A 161 18.17 9.89 3.24
CA SER A 161 16.89 10.11 2.56
C SER A 161 15.86 9.04 2.92
N ALA A 162 16.26 7.76 2.94
CA ALA A 162 15.40 6.68 3.41
C ALA A 162 15.04 6.86 4.89
N LEU A 163 16.03 7.19 5.73
CA LEU A 163 15.81 7.42 7.16
C LEU A 163 14.78 8.52 7.42
N VAL A 164 14.81 9.63 6.68
CA VAL A 164 13.82 10.72 6.80
C VAL A 164 12.39 10.23 6.56
N VAL A 165 12.19 9.28 5.64
CA VAL A 165 10.89 8.67 5.37
C VAL A 165 10.44 7.78 6.54
N PHE A 166 11.36 7.02 7.13
CA PHE A 166 11.08 6.07 8.22
C PHE A 166 11.00 6.69 9.62
N VAL A 167 11.65 7.83 9.86
CA VAL A 167 11.72 8.45 11.20
C VAL A 167 10.34 8.59 11.85
N PRO A 168 9.30 9.12 11.18
CA PRO A 168 7.97 9.20 11.79
C PRO A 168 7.39 7.85 12.23
N VAL A 169 7.64 6.78 11.48
CA VAL A 169 7.19 5.42 11.83
C VAL A 169 7.96 4.89 13.03
N ILE A 170 9.29 5.05 13.02
CA ILE A 170 10.17 4.64 14.15
C ILE A 170 9.77 5.39 15.42
N MET A 171 9.52 6.70 15.33
CA MET A 171 9.04 7.51 16.45
C MET A 171 7.70 6.98 16.97
N ASN A 172 6.76 6.64 16.08
CA ASN A 172 5.45 6.16 16.49
C ASN A 172 5.54 4.81 17.20
N VAL A 173 6.35 3.88 16.69
CA VAL A 173 6.48 2.52 17.22
C VAL A 173 7.28 2.48 18.53
N TYR A 174 8.38 3.23 18.62
CA TYR A 174 9.31 3.10 19.76
C TYR A 174 9.24 4.23 20.78
N LEU A 175 8.82 5.44 20.38
CA LEU A 175 8.84 6.62 21.27
C LEU A 175 7.45 7.06 21.71
N LEU A 176 6.44 6.90 20.86
CA LEU A 176 5.07 7.38 21.11
C LEU A 176 4.08 6.26 21.45
N ALA A 177 4.52 4.99 21.40
CA ALA A 177 3.69 3.85 21.78
C ALA A 177 3.13 4.01 23.19
N GLY A 178 1.80 3.82 23.34
CA GLY A 178 1.11 3.93 24.63
C GLY A 178 0.93 5.35 25.17
N THR A 179 1.35 6.39 24.46
CA THR A 179 1.28 7.79 24.95
C THR A 179 0.00 8.53 24.54
N GLY A 180 -0.83 7.94 23.69
CA GLY A 180 -1.97 8.61 23.05
C GLY A 180 -1.60 9.66 22.01
N LYS A 181 -0.30 9.80 21.69
CA LYS A 181 0.23 10.72 20.67
C LYS A 181 0.65 9.95 19.41
N SER A 182 0.66 10.63 18.26
CA SER A 182 1.04 10.04 16.98
C SER A 182 1.77 11.01 16.05
N SER A 183 2.87 10.55 15.45
CA SER A 183 3.61 11.23 14.39
C SER A 183 3.13 10.88 12.98
N LEU A 184 2.16 9.97 12.84
CA LEU A 184 1.77 9.42 11.55
C LEU A 184 1.01 10.45 10.70
N SER A 185 0.35 11.43 11.32
CA SER A 185 -0.44 12.44 10.60
C SER A 185 0.35 13.19 9.53
N LEU A 186 1.61 13.53 9.78
CA LEU A 186 2.49 14.24 8.84
C LEU A 186 3.63 13.37 8.30
N ALA A 187 3.53 12.05 8.47
CA ALA A 187 4.55 11.13 8.01
C ALA A 187 4.54 10.96 6.48
N PHE A 188 5.73 10.72 5.91
CA PHE A 188 5.89 10.30 4.52
C PHE A 188 5.28 8.90 4.29
N MET A 189 5.38 8.00 5.27
CA MET A 189 4.81 6.65 5.25
C MET A 189 4.18 6.34 6.62
N TRP A 190 3.23 5.42 6.67
CA TRP A 190 2.51 5.07 7.89
C TRP A 190 2.96 3.74 8.51
N GLY A 191 3.68 2.90 7.76
CA GLY A 191 4.15 1.59 8.22
C GLY A 191 3.03 0.57 8.43
N THR A 192 1.77 0.96 8.19
CA THR A 192 0.57 0.15 8.31
C THR A 192 -0.46 0.70 7.32
N SER A 193 -1.25 -0.17 6.68
CA SER A 193 -2.37 0.22 5.81
C SER A 193 -3.55 0.73 6.66
N LEU A 194 -3.37 1.90 7.30
CA LEU A 194 -4.31 2.50 8.25
C LEU A 194 -5.68 2.80 7.63
N VAL A 195 -5.71 3.04 6.32
CA VAL A 195 -6.95 3.29 5.57
C VAL A 195 -7.32 2.00 4.84
N SER A 196 -8.35 1.36 5.35
CA SER A 196 -9.04 0.22 4.75
C SER A 196 -10.51 0.30 5.09
N TYR A 197 -11.38 -0.43 4.41
CA TYR A 197 -12.77 -0.54 4.87
C TYR A 197 -12.84 -1.02 6.33
N PRO A 198 -13.74 -0.44 7.14
CA PRO A 198 -14.79 0.54 6.81
C PRO A 198 -14.34 2.01 7.00
N THR A 199 -13.04 2.27 7.05
CA THR A 199 -12.47 3.60 7.32
C THR A 199 -12.10 4.35 6.04
N ASP A 200 -12.03 5.66 6.18
CA ASP A 200 -11.75 6.62 5.12
C ASP A 200 -10.82 7.74 5.62
N PHE A 201 -10.18 8.44 4.70
CA PHE A 201 -9.34 9.58 5.01
C PHE A 201 -10.13 10.71 5.67
N VAL A 202 -9.51 11.38 6.64
CA VAL A 202 -10.03 12.61 7.20
C VAL A 202 -9.59 13.81 6.35
N MET A 203 -10.55 14.48 5.73
CA MET A 203 -10.32 15.62 4.83
C MET A 203 -9.49 16.75 5.46
N SER A 204 -9.77 17.12 6.71
CA SER A 204 -8.99 18.14 7.40
C SER A 204 -7.53 17.72 7.57
N THR A 205 -7.29 16.46 7.92
CA THR A 205 -5.93 15.91 8.10
C THR A 205 -5.17 15.87 6.77
N GLU A 206 -5.79 15.42 5.68
CA GLU A 206 -5.16 15.43 4.35
C GLU A 206 -4.86 16.84 3.84
N LEU A 207 -5.71 17.83 4.15
CA LEU A 207 -5.40 19.24 3.86
C LEU A 207 -4.22 19.77 4.68
N ILE A 208 -4.14 19.42 5.97
CA ILE A 208 -3.00 19.77 6.83
C ILE A 208 -1.72 19.13 6.28
N ARG A 209 -1.77 17.85 5.84
CA ARG A 209 -0.66 17.17 5.18
C ARG A 209 -0.21 17.88 3.92
N LEU A 210 -1.16 18.27 3.07
CA LEU A 210 -0.87 18.98 1.83
C LEU A 210 -0.12 20.29 2.11
N VAL A 211 -0.64 21.11 3.03
CA VAL A 211 -0.02 22.38 3.43
C VAL A 211 1.36 22.15 4.04
N TYR A 212 1.50 21.12 4.87
CA TYR A 212 2.78 20.76 5.48
C TYR A 212 3.83 20.40 4.44
N PHE A 213 3.53 19.52 3.48
CA PHE A 213 4.50 19.14 2.45
C PHE A 213 4.81 20.29 1.49
N VAL A 214 3.86 21.20 1.23
CA VAL A 214 4.13 22.45 0.51
C VAL A 214 5.10 23.32 1.30
N LEU A 215 4.87 23.54 2.59
CA LEU A 215 5.76 24.31 3.46
C LEU A 215 7.16 23.69 3.49
N LEU A 216 7.25 22.38 3.69
CA LEU A 216 8.51 21.64 3.71
C LEU A 216 9.26 21.76 2.38
N SER A 217 8.55 21.72 1.25
CA SER A 217 9.10 21.91 -0.08
C SER A 217 9.66 23.32 -0.27
N VAL A 218 8.87 24.35 0.03
CA VAL A 218 9.29 25.76 -0.11
C VAL A 218 10.49 26.05 0.79
N CYS A 219 10.43 25.69 2.07
CA CYS A 219 11.55 25.83 3.00
C CYS A 219 12.78 25.04 2.56
N GLY A 220 12.58 23.81 2.06
CA GLY A 220 13.64 22.96 1.53
C GLY A 220 14.35 23.59 0.32
N VAL A 221 13.62 24.23 -0.59
CA VAL A 221 14.19 24.95 -1.74
C VAL A 221 15.08 26.10 -1.27
N TYR A 222 14.61 26.92 -0.32
CA TYR A 222 15.42 28.00 0.24
C TYR A 222 16.65 27.46 0.99
N ALA A 223 16.48 26.40 1.79
CA ALA A 223 17.58 25.72 2.47
C ALA A 223 18.62 25.21 1.46
N LEU A 224 18.17 24.58 0.37
CA LEU A 224 19.05 24.07 -0.70
C LEU A 224 19.91 25.18 -1.30
N MET A 225 19.31 26.33 -1.63
CA MET A 225 20.03 27.48 -2.17
C MET A 225 21.11 27.99 -1.20
N ARG A 226 20.79 28.00 0.10
CA ARG A 226 21.71 28.46 1.16
C ARG A 226 22.83 27.46 1.43
N PHE A 227 22.53 26.16 1.52
CA PHE A 227 23.55 25.13 1.69
C PHE A 227 24.49 25.02 0.50
N ASN A 228 23.99 25.23 -0.72
CA ASN A 228 24.85 25.31 -1.89
C ASN A 228 25.78 26.55 -1.83
N SER A 229 25.26 27.69 -1.39
CA SER A 229 26.08 28.89 -1.17
C SER A 229 27.16 28.64 -0.12
N TYR A 230 26.85 27.90 0.95
CA TYR A 230 27.82 27.44 1.93
C TYR A 230 28.87 26.50 1.32
N ALA A 231 28.46 25.48 0.57
CA ALA A 231 29.37 24.52 -0.06
C ALA A 231 30.40 25.19 -0.99
N LEU A 232 30.01 26.29 -1.65
CA LEU A 232 30.89 27.04 -2.56
C LEU A 232 31.75 28.11 -1.85
N THR A 233 31.21 28.77 -0.82
CA THR A 233 31.88 29.93 -0.20
C THR A 233 32.54 29.61 1.14
N GLY A 234 32.23 28.46 1.75
CA GLY A 234 32.68 28.08 3.09
C GLY A 234 32.07 28.92 4.23
N ARG A 235 31.21 29.90 3.95
CA ARG A 235 30.66 30.81 4.96
C ARG A 235 29.55 30.16 5.77
N ARG A 236 29.86 29.84 7.04
CA ARG A 236 28.93 29.18 7.98
C ARG A 236 27.59 29.88 8.16
N SER A 237 27.54 31.20 8.02
CA SER A 237 26.28 31.97 8.12
C SER A 237 25.22 31.50 7.12
N PHE A 238 25.61 31.06 5.91
CA PHE A 238 24.65 30.50 4.95
C PHE A 238 24.09 29.15 5.40
N ALA A 239 24.91 28.28 6.02
CA ALA A 239 24.43 27.01 6.56
C ALA A 239 23.44 27.24 7.71
N ILE A 240 23.73 28.20 8.61
CA ILE A 240 22.83 28.57 9.71
C ILE A 240 21.49 29.06 9.16
N VAL A 241 21.51 30.00 8.20
CA VAL A 241 20.28 30.50 7.57
C VAL A 241 19.52 29.37 6.86
N GLY A 242 20.22 28.43 6.23
CA GLY A 242 19.61 27.23 5.64
C GLY A 242 18.88 26.36 6.67
N LEU A 243 19.49 26.12 7.83
CA LEU A 243 18.86 25.40 8.94
C LEU A 243 17.65 26.14 9.50
N VAL A 244 17.71 27.47 9.61
CA VAL A 244 16.59 28.29 10.11
C VAL A 244 15.33 28.10 9.26
N TYR A 245 15.46 27.98 7.93
CA TYR A 245 14.31 27.70 7.06
C TYR A 245 13.66 26.34 7.36
N LEU A 246 14.43 25.34 7.81
CA LEU A 246 13.91 24.01 8.17
C LEU A 246 13.29 23.97 9.58
N LEU A 247 13.48 25.00 10.42
CA LEU A 247 12.86 25.06 11.74
C LEU A 247 11.33 25.15 11.65
N ALA A 248 10.78 25.94 10.72
CA ALA A 248 9.34 26.09 10.57
C ALA A 248 8.61 24.76 10.32
N PRO A 249 8.97 23.95 9.30
CA PRO A 249 8.34 22.64 9.12
C PRO A 249 8.64 21.68 10.27
N ALA A 250 9.82 21.73 10.89
CA ALA A 250 10.13 20.89 12.06
C ALA A 250 9.22 21.21 13.26
N LEU A 251 8.93 22.50 13.51
CA LEU A 251 8.02 22.94 14.56
C LEU A 251 6.57 22.51 14.28
N VAL A 252 6.12 22.64 13.02
CA VAL A 252 4.78 22.16 12.61
C VAL A 252 4.66 20.65 12.80
N PHE A 253 5.70 19.89 12.44
CA PHE A 253 5.75 18.45 12.67
C PHE A 253 5.67 18.13 14.17
N ALA A 254 6.48 18.79 15.01
CA ALA A 254 6.45 18.60 16.45
C ALA A 254 5.08 18.95 17.07
N SER A 255 4.44 20.05 16.63
CA SER A 255 3.09 20.41 17.10
C SER A 255 2.04 19.39 16.67
N SER A 256 2.16 18.82 15.47
CA SER A 256 1.22 17.79 14.99
C SER A 256 1.25 16.52 15.84
N ILE A 257 2.41 16.16 16.41
CA ILE A 257 2.54 15.04 17.34
C ILE A 257 1.75 15.32 18.62
N LEU A 258 1.77 16.55 19.11
CA LEU A 258 1.02 16.94 20.31
C LEU A 258 -0.48 16.97 20.07
N MET A 259 -0.91 17.44 18.90
CA MET A 259 -2.34 17.50 18.53
C MET A 259 -2.90 16.13 18.14
N SER A 260 -2.08 15.27 17.54
CA SER A 260 -2.43 13.92 17.06
C SER A 260 -3.74 13.90 16.28
N PRO A 261 -3.84 14.65 15.15
CA PRO A 261 -5.06 14.71 14.38
C PRO A 261 -5.43 13.33 13.85
N VAL A 262 -6.72 13.02 13.88
CA VAL A 262 -7.28 11.75 13.44
C VAL A 262 -6.99 11.56 11.95
N VAL A 263 -6.29 10.47 11.60
CA VAL A 263 -5.88 10.18 10.22
C VAL A 263 -7.02 9.53 9.43
N THR A 264 -7.78 8.65 10.09
CA THR A 264 -8.86 7.89 9.49
C THR A 264 -10.14 8.01 10.30
N LYS A 265 -11.28 8.07 9.61
CA LYS A 265 -12.61 8.05 10.22
C LYS A 265 -13.40 6.88 9.67
N TYR A 266 -14.38 6.40 10.43
CA TYR A 266 -15.36 5.48 9.86
C TYR A 266 -16.11 6.18 8.72
N GLU A 267 -16.31 5.45 7.63
CA GLU A 267 -17.00 5.96 6.47
C GLU A 267 -18.52 5.93 6.70
N ASP A 268 -19.18 7.08 6.64
CA ASP A 268 -20.65 7.20 6.68
C ASP A 268 -21.30 6.82 5.33
N ASP A 269 -20.63 6.04 4.48
CA ASP A 269 -21.10 5.82 3.11
C ASP A 269 -22.41 5.03 3.11
N ARG A 270 -23.32 5.46 2.23
CA ARG A 270 -24.52 4.69 1.90
C ARG A 270 -24.07 3.33 1.35
N GLN A 271 -24.43 2.26 2.04
CA GLN A 271 -24.22 0.91 1.52
C GLN A 271 -25.34 0.59 0.52
N LYS A 272 -25.00 -0.11 -0.57
CA LYS A 272 -26.00 -0.78 -1.41
C LYS A 272 -26.15 -2.20 -0.88
N CYS A 273 -27.34 -2.51 -0.38
CA CYS A 273 -27.67 -3.83 0.09
C CYS A 273 -28.56 -4.57 -0.92
N GLU A 274 -28.25 -5.83 -1.18
CA GLU A 274 -29.14 -6.77 -1.87
C GLU A 274 -29.45 -7.97 -0.98
N VAL A 275 -30.69 -8.46 -1.09
CA VAL A 275 -31.17 -9.62 -0.34
C VAL A 275 -30.80 -10.90 -1.10
N ILE A 276 -30.24 -11.87 -0.38
CA ILE A 276 -29.85 -13.20 -0.88
C ILE A 276 -30.55 -14.25 -0.01
N GLY A 277 -31.75 -14.66 -0.41
CA GLY A 277 -32.59 -15.51 0.44
C GLY A 277 -32.91 -14.80 1.76
N GLU A 278 -32.45 -15.36 2.87
CA GLU A 278 -32.61 -14.77 4.21
C GLU A 278 -31.45 -13.83 4.61
N TYR A 279 -30.37 -13.78 3.83
CA TYR A 279 -29.16 -12.99 4.12
C TYR A 279 -29.19 -11.63 3.42
N ARG A 280 -28.37 -10.69 3.90
CA ARG A 280 -28.19 -9.37 3.28
C ARG A 280 -26.72 -9.16 2.90
N LEU A 281 -26.46 -8.95 1.62
CA LEU A 281 -25.17 -8.53 1.09
C LEU A 281 -25.14 -7.02 0.98
N CYS A 282 -24.37 -6.38 1.85
CA CYS A 282 -24.21 -4.93 1.89
C CYS A 282 -22.78 -4.56 1.51
N LEU A 283 -22.63 -3.85 0.39
CA LEU A 283 -21.35 -3.30 -0.04
C LEU A 283 -21.39 -1.77 -0.09
N PRO A 284 -20.27 -1.09 0.16
CA PRO A 284 -20.08 0.31 -0.19
C PRO A 284 -20.44 0.57 -1.66
N ILE A 285 -21.02 1.74 -1.97
CA ILE A 285 -21.44 2.10 -3.35
C ILE A 285 -20.30 1.95 -4.37
N ALA A 286 -19.06 2.26 -3.99
CA ALA A 286 -17.90 2.12 -4.88
C ALA A 286 -17.72 0.68 -5.40
N GLN A 287 -18.20 -0.30 -4.64
CA GLN A 287 -18.10 -1.72 -4.94
C GLN A 287 -19.45 -2.36 -5.31
N ALA A 288 -20.48 -1.55 -5.52
CA ALA A 288 -21.80 -2.01 -5.93
C ALA A 288 -21.77 -2.83 -7.23
N THR A 289 -20.73 -2.67 -8.06
CA THR A 289 -20.51 -3.44 -9.29
C THR A 289 -20.18 -4.91 -9.03
N LEU A 290 -19.70 -5.27 -7.83
CA LEU A 290 -19.43 -6.66 -7.44
C LEU A 290 -20.68 -7.43 -7.01
N ILE A 291 -21.73 -6.71 -6.61
CA ILE A 291 -22.94 -7.31 -6.03
C ILE A 291 -23.55 -8.41 -6.92
N PRO A 292 -23.74 -8.24 -8.24
CA PRO A 292 -24.37 -9.27 -9.06
C PRO A 292 -23.61 -10.60 -9.06
N SER A 293 -22.28 -10.54 -9.14
CA SER A 293 -21.45 -11.74 -9.17
C SER A 293 -21.33 -12.39 -7.80
N LEU A 294 -21.16 -11.58 -6.74
CA LEU A 294 -21.16 -12.10 -5.38
C LEU A 294 -22.49 -12.73 -5.00
N LYS A 295 -23.60 -12.14 -5.45
CA LYS A 295 -24.93 -12.69 -5.23
C LYS A 295 -25.05 -14.10 -5.77
N GLU A 296 -24.61 -14.33 -7.01
CA GLU A 296 -24.59 -15.67 -7.61
C GLU A 296 -23.72 -16.64 -6.80
N HIS A 297 -22.50 -16.23 -6.44
CA HIS A 297 -21.58 -17.05 -5.64
C HIS A 297 -22.16 -17.40 -4.26
N PHE A 298 -22.76 -16.43 -3.55
CA PHE A 298 -23.39 -16.68 -2.25
C PHE A 298 -24.65 -17.52 -2.37
N GLN A 299 -25.44 -17.40 -3.45
CA GLN A 299 -26.56 -18.30 -3.72
C GLN A 299 -26.09 -19.74 -3.88
N GLN A 300 -25.00 -19.96 -4.63
CA GLN A 300 -24.40 -21.28 -4.82
C GLN A 300 -23.83 -21.83 -3.51
N LEU A 301 -23.18 -20.99 -2.70
CA LEU A 301 -22.64 -21.35 -1.38
C LEU A 301 -23.75 -21.78 -0.42
N PHE A 302 -24.77 -20.94 -0.22
CA PHE A 302 -25.84 -21.21 0.73
C PHE A 302 -26.72 -22.38 0.31
N ALA A 303 -26.82 -22.68 -1.00
CA ALA A 303 -27.50 -23.88 -1.48
C ALA A 303 -26.86 -25.18 -0.97
N GLN A 304 -25.58 -25.19 -0.62
CA GLN A 304 -24.88 -26.36 -0.08
C GLN A 304 -25.02 -26.51 1.44
N LEU A 305 -25.44 -25.46 2.14
CA LEU A 305 -25.50 -25.45 3.60
C LEU A 305 -26.92 -25.78 4.10
N PRO A 306 -27.05 -26.44 5.27
CA PRO A 306 -28.34 -26.58 5.92
C PRO A 306 -28.95 -25.21 6.26
N ASN A 307 -30.29 -25.13 6.28
CA ASN A 307 -30.99 -23.95 6.77
C ASN A 307 -30.55 -23.61 8.21
N ALA A 308 -30.38 -22.32 8.51
CA ALA A 308 -29.92 -21.82 9.81
C ALA A 308 -28.54 -22.33 10.26
N TRP A 309 -27.70 -22.82 9.35
CA TRP A 309 -26.29 -23.12 9.64
C TRP A 309 -25.51 -21.86 10.01
N VAL A 310 -25.74 -20.78 9.27
CA VAL A 310 -25.26 -19.42 9.56
C VAL A 310 -26.45 -18.58 9.99
N ASP A 311 -26.30 -17.74 11.02
CA ASP A 311 -27.38 -16.85 11.46
C ASP A 311 -27.74 -15.88 10.32
N PRO A 312 -29.00 -15.86 9.84
CA PRO A 312 -29.46 -14.94 8.79
C PRO A 312 -29.28 -13.46 9.13
N LYS A 313 -29.17 -13.12 10.43
CA LYS A 313 -28.88 -11.76 10.88
C LYS A 313 -27.43 -11.34 10.64
N THR A 314 -26.54 -12.28 10.32
CA THR A 314 -25.13 -11.98 10.02
C THR A 314 -25.05 -11.26 8.68
N PRO A 315 -24.61 -9.99 8.63
CA PRO A 315 -24.46 -9.29 7.37
C PRO A 315 -23.30 -9.87 6.57
N ILE A 316 -23.46 -9.95 5.25
CA ILE A 316 -22.37 -10.22 4.33
C ILE A 316 -21.81 -8.87 3.89
N GLY A 317 -20.54 -8.63 4.14
CA GLY A 317 -19.90 -7.34 3.85
C GLY A 317 -18.43 -7.33 4.24
N PHE A 318 -17.76 -6.20 4.02
CA PHE A 318 -16.38 -6.03 4.46
C PHE A 318 -16.29 -6.03 5.99
N ALA A 319 -15.13 -6.44 6.50
CA ALA A 319 -14.86 -6.44 7.94
C ALA A 319 -15.09 -5.03 8.51
N GLU A 320 -15.87 -4.91 9.58
CA GLU A 320 -16.00 -3.67 10.35
C GLU A 320 -15.08 -3.74 11.58
N GLY A 321 -13.85 -3.23 11.44
CA GLY A 321 -12.86 -3.25 12.53
C GLY A 321 -12.22 -4.62 12.75
N ALA A 322 -11.99 -5.00 14.02
CA ALA A 322 -11.26 -6.23 14.39
C ALA A 322 -12.15 -7.50 14.43
N ILE A 323 -13.46 -7.35 14.21
CA ILE A 323 -14.41 -8.47 14.31
C ILE A 323 -14.53 -9.11 12.92
N ILE A 324 -13.88 -10.27 12.76
CA ILE A 324 -14.01 -11.10 11.57
C ILE A 324 -15.17 -12.07 11.82
N GLY A 325 -16.30 -11.82 11.16
CA GLY A 325 -17.46 -12.71 11.17
C GLY A 325 -17.33 -13.85 10.15
N PRO A 326 -18.23 -14.84 10.18
CA PRO A 326 -18.20 -15.98 9.27
C PRO A 326 -18.44 -15.61 7.81
N LEU A 327 -19.10 -14.48 7.54
CA LEU A 327 -19.45 -14.00 6.21
C LEU A 327 -18.71 -12.69 5.83
N THR A 328 -17.54 -12.48 6.42
CA THR A 328 -16.73 -11.27 6.19
C THR A 328 -15.93 -11.38 4.89
N LEU A 329 -16.14 -10.41 4.00
CA LEU A 329 -15.37 -10.25 2.78
C LEU A 329 -14.02 -9.58 3.08
N GLN A 330 -12.97 -10.04 2.42
CA GLN A 330 -11.68 -9.34 2.46
C GLN A 330 -11.73 -8.06 1.64
N ASN A 331 -10.95 -7.07 2.04
CA ASN A 331 -10.86 -5.83 1.29
C ASN A 331 -10.18 -6.09 -0.08
N PRO A 332 -10.85 -5.86 -1.22
CA PRO A 332 -10.31 -6.22 -2.52
C PRO A 332 -9.12 -5.37 -2.96
N GLY A 333 -8.89 -4.21 -2.34
CA GLY A 333 -7.71 -3.38 -2.64
C GLY A 333 -6.38 -4.00 -2.20
N ASN A 334 -6.39 -5.08 -1.42
CA ASN A 334 -5.18 -5.82 -1.05
C ASN A 334 -4.70 -6.80 -2.13
N PHE A 335 -5.45 -6.95 -3.22
CA PHE A 335 -5.23 -7.98 -4.22
C PHE A 335 -4.96 -7.38 -5.59
N LYS A 336 -4.09 -8.04 -6.37
CA LYS A 336 -3.73 -7.55 -7.71
C LYS A 336 -4.83 -7.87 -8.72
N THR A 337 -5.44 -9.04 -8.58
CA THR A 337 -6.48 -9.53 -9.49
C THR A 337 -7.77 -9.83 -8.76
N ARG A 338 -8.89 -9.75 -9.49
CA ARG A 338 -10.21 -10.12 -8.98
C ARG A 338 -10.28 -11.61 -8.61
N GLN A 339 -9.65 -12.46 -9.41
CA GLN A 339 -9.64 -13.91 -9.18
C GLN A 339 -8.92 -14.26 -7.87
N GLU A 340 -7.75 -13.66 -7.65
CA GLU A 340 -6.97 -13.83 -6.42
C GLU A 340 -7.79 -13.38 -5.19
N TRP A 341 -8.46 -12.22 -5.29
CA TRP A 341 -9.35 -11.75 -4.23
C TRP A 341 -10.52 -12.71 -3.98
N GLU A 342 -11.20 -13.20 -5.04
CA GLU A 342 -12.33 -14.12 -4.90
C GLU A 342 -11.89 -15.44 -4.28
N GLN A 343 -10.77 -16.02 -4.72
CA GLN A 343 -10.19 -17.23 -4.15
C GLN A 343 -9.98 -17.09 -2.64
N VAL A 344 -9.18 -16.10 -2.23
CA VAL A 344 -8.86 -15.90 -0.82
C VAL A 344 -10.13 -15.55 -0.01
N THR A 345 -11.05 -14.78 -0.57
CA THR A 345 -12.28 -14.40 0.12
C THR A 345 -13.19 -15.61 0.37
N PHE A 346 -13.47 -16.42 -0.65
CA PHE A 346 -14.33 -17.58 -0.49
C PHE A 346 -13.68 -18.70 0.32
N SER A 347 -12.37 -18.91 0.19
CA SER A 347 -11.62 -19.83 1.04
C SER A 347 -11.73 -19.46 2.52
N ASN A 348 -11.56 -18.17 2.87
CA ASN A 348 -11.71 -17.70 4.24
C ASN A 348 -13.15 -17.80 4.76
N ILE A 349 -14.14 -17.47 3.93
CA ILE A 349 -15.56 -17.60 4.31
C ILE A 349 -15.91 -19.07 4.56
N ALA A 350 -15.55 -19.96 3.64
CA ALA A 350 -15.80 -21.39 3.79
C ALA A 350 -15.13 -21.95 5.05
N TYR A 351 -13.91 -21.49 5.35
CA TYR A 351 -13.22 -21.85 6.59
C TYR A 351 -13.95 -21.32 7.83
N ASN A 352 -14.30 -20.03 7.87
CA ASN A 352 -14.93 -19.38 9.03
C ASN A 352 -16.35 -19.87 9.31
N ILE A 353 -17.07 -20.35 8.28
CA ILE A 353 -18.39 -20.99 8.44
C ILE A 353 -18.29 -22.26 9.30
N PHE A 354 -17.20 -23.02 9.18
CA PHE A 354 -16.99 -24.24 9.96
C PHE A 354 -16.21 -23.99 11.25
N ALA A 355 -15.29 -23.03 11.23
CA ALA A 355 -14.50 -22.62 12.39
C ALA A 355 -15.20 -21.50 13.18
N SER A 356 -16.33 -21.80 13.82
CA SER A 356 -17.04 -20.78 14.61
C SER A 356 -16.47 -20.58 16.04
N SER A 357 -16.23 -19.31 16.39
CA SER A 357 -16.02 -18.75 17.74
C SER A 357 -14.76 -19.17 18.53
N GLY A 358 -13.59 -18.59 18.19
CA GLY A 358 -12.44 -18.50 19.12
C GLY A 358 -11.51 -19.72 19.20
N HIS A 359 -11.75 -20.75 18.40
CA HIS A 359 -11.03 -22.03 18.48
C HIS A 359 -10.08 -22.31 17.31
N ALA A 360 -9.77 -21.32 16.47
CA ALA A 360 -8.89 -21.51 15.30
C ALA A 360 -7.51 -22.11 15.67
N SER A 361 -7.00 -21.83 16.88
CA SER A 361 -5.77 -22.47 17.41
C SER A 361 -5.99 -23.89 17.95
N ALA A 362 -7.20 -24.24 18.37
CA ALA A 362 -7.54 -25.53 18.98
C ALA A 362 -7.71 -26.67 17.95
N CYS A 363 -7.95 -26.34 16.68
CA CYS A 363 -8.22 -27.32 15.61
C CYS A 363 -6.96 -27.67 14.80
N SER A 364 -5.79 -27.18 15.21
CA SER A 364 -4.50 -27.40 14.53
C SER A 364 -4.17 -28.88 14.32
N ASN A 365 -4.49 -29.73 15.29
CA ASN A 365 -4.27 -31.19 15.19
C ASN A 365 -5.21 -31.90 14.19
N GLN A 366 -6.26 -31.22 13.73
CA GLN A 366 -7.26 -31.74 12.77
C GLN A 366 -7.36 -30.86 11.52
N ALA A 367 -6.36 -30.01 11.26
CA ALA A 367 -6.37 -29.03 10.17
C ALA A 367 -6.76 -29.66 8.82
N GLN A 368 -6.24 -30.85 8.52
CA GLN A 368 -6.53 -31.58 7.28
C GLN A 368 -8.03 -31.86 7.07
N PHE A 369 -8.77 -32.25 8.12
CA PHE A 369 -10.23 -32.50 8.00
C PHE A 369 -11.03 -31.21 7.78
N TYR A 370 -10.55 -30.09 8.34
CA TYR A 370 -11.17 -28.78 8.14
C TYR A 370 -10.85 -28.21 6.76
N ASP A 371 -9.64 -28.43 6.26
CA ASP A 371 -9.28 -28.12 4.88
C ASP A 371 -10.13 -28.93 3.90
N ASP A 372 -10.33 -30.23 4.15
CA ASP A 372 -11.23 -31.08 3.34
C ASP A 372 -12.68 -30.59 3.39
N LEU A 373 -13.18 -30.18 4.56
CA LEU A 373 -14.52 -29.58 4.68
C LEU A 373 -14.64 -28.28 3.90
N ARG A 374 -13.70 -27.35 4.09
CA ARG A 374 -13.63 -26.08 3.37
C ARG A 374 -13.64 -26.33 1.86
N ASN A 375 -12.74 -27.16 1.37
CA ASN A 375 -12.58 -27.45 -0.05
C ASN A 375 -13.81 -28.17 -0.61
N SER A 376 -14.45 -29.06 0.17
CA SER A 376 -15.68 -29.72 -0.25
C SER A 376 -16.82 -28.72 -0.49
N LEU A 377 -16.96 -27.72 0.38
CA LEU A 377 -17.97 -26.67 0.23
C LEU A 377 -17.71 -25.84 -1.03
N LEU A 378 -16.44 -25.44 -1.26
CA LEU A 378 -16.05 -24.65 -2.43
C LEU A 378 -16.25 -25.41 -3.74
N LEU A 379 -15.80 -26.68 -3.82
CA LEU A 379 -15.98 -27.53 -4.99
C LEU A 379 -17.46 -27.73 -5.33
N ARG A 380 -18.29 -28.03 -4.33
CA ARG A 380 -19.73 -28.24 -4.52
C ARG A 380 -20.46 -26.96 -4.93
N ALA A 381 -20.01 -25.82 -4.41
CA ALA A 381 -20.53 -24.50 -4.78
C ALA A 381 -19.92 -23.96 -6.09
N LYS A 382 -18.98 -24.67 -6.72
CA LYS A 382 -18.24 -24.24 -7.93
C LYS A 382 -17.55 -22.88 -7.75
N LEU A 383 -17.06 -22.62 -6.54
CA LEU A 383 -16.38 -21.37 -6.20
C LEU A 383 -14.87 -21.47 -6.41
N PRO A 384 -14.18 -20.33 -6.61
CA PRO A 384 -12.73 -20.30 -6.71
C PRO A 384 -12.08 -20.84 -5.43
N MET A 385 -11.01 -21.61 -5.59
CA MET A 385 -10.22 -22.18 -4.48
C MET A 385 -8.79 -21.64 -4.49
N ASP A 386 -8.15 -21.69 -3.33
CA ASP A 386 -6.73 -21.34 -3.17
C ASP A 386 -5.84 -22.29 -3.98
N LEU A 387 -4.78 -21.73 -4.56
CA LEU A 387 -3.73 -22.49 -5.22
C LEU A 387 -2.78 -23.06 -4.16
N VAL A 388 -2.51 -24.35 -4.25
CA VAL A 388 -1.52 -25.03 -3.42
C VAL A 388 -0.25 -25.23 -4.23
N TYR A 389 0.88 -24.89 -3.61
CA TYR A 389 2.19 -25.14 -4.17
C TYR A 389 2.60 -26.55 -3.79
N GLY A 390 2.55 -27.46 -4.75
CA GLY A 390 3.10 -28.81 -4.61
C GLY A 390 4.42 -28.90 -5.37
N VAL A 391 5.40 -29.60 -4.81
CA VAL A 391 6.57 -30.03 -5.59
C VAL A 391 6.16 -31.32 -6.27
N ASN A 392 6.21 -31.36 -7.59
CA ASN A 392 6.08 -32.62 -8.32
C ASN A 392 7.29 -33.50 -7.94
N GLU A 393 7.05 -34.62 -7.27
CA GLU A 393 8.11 -35.51 -6.75
C GLU A 393 8.99 -36.10 -7.87
N GLU A 394 8.48 -36.23 -9.08
CA GLU A 394 9.20 -36.81 -10.22
C GLU A 394 10.07 -35.78 -10.96
N THR A 395 9.62 -34.53 -11.06
CA THR A 395 10.32 -33.49 -11.82
C THR A 395 11.04 -32.46 -10.94
N GLY A 396 10.77 -32.45 -9.64
CA GLY A 396 11.24 -31.45 -8.69
C GLY A 396 10.73 -30.04 -8.97
N GLN A 397 9.78 -29.86 -9.90
CA GLN A 397 9.19 -28.57 -10.23
C GLN A 397 8.05 -28.25 -9.27
N GLU A 398 8.07 -27.03 -8.74
CA GLU A 398 6.92 -26.45 -8.05
C GLU A 398 5.80 -26.22 -9.08
N ASN A 399 4.69 -26.94 -8.89
CA ASN A 399 3.49 -26.77 -9.68
C ASN A 399 2.36 -26.24 -8.78
N GLU A 400 1.84 -25.09 -9.18
CA GLU A 400 0.59 -24.56 -8.65
C GLU A 400 -0.56 -25.44 -9.14
N HIS A 401 -1.31 -26.04 -8.22
CA HIS A 401 -2.54 -26.75 -8.55
C HIS A 401 -3.62 -26.45 -7.53
N THR A 402 -4.87 -26.57 -7.95
CA THR A 402 -6.02 -26.55 -7.05
C THR A 402 -6.23 -27.94 -6.49
N ILE A 403 -6.51 -28.05 -5.19
CA ILE A 403 -6.80 -29.34 -4.53
C ILE A 403 -7.96 -30.01 -5.27
N SER A 404 -7.67 -31.17 -5.84
CA SER A 404 -8.66 -32.01 -6.51
C SER A 404 -9.32 -32.97 -5.52
N ALA A 405 -10.53 -33.44 -5.84
CA ALA A 405 -11.23 -34.40 -5.00
C ALA A 405 -10.46 -35.73 -4.84
N ASP A 406 -9.50 -36.01 -5.71
CA ASP A 406 -8.74 -37.26 -5.73
C ASP A 406 -7.53 -37.24 -4.76
N GLU A 407 -7.18 -36.08 -4.19
CA GLU A 407 -6.05 -35.93 -3.26
C GLU A 407 -6.36 -36.37 -1.83
N SER A 408 -7.65 -36.37 -1.42
CA SER A 408 -8.08 -36.81 -0.10
C SER A 408 -9.32 -37.72 -0.20
N PRO A 409 -9.31 -38.92 0.44
CA PRO A 409 -10.48 -39.79 0.44
C PRO A 409 -11.68 -39.19 1.18
N GLN A 410 -11.45 -38.31 2.16
CA GLN A 410 -12.51 -37.58 2.86
C GLN A 410 -13.15 -36.52 1.96
N LEU A 411 -12.33 -35.78 1.22
CA LEU A 411 -12.80 -34.81 0.23
C LEU A 411 -13.59 -35.49 -0.89
N ALA A 412 -13.08 -36.62 -1.41
CA ALA A 412 -13.77 -37.45 -2.39
C ALA A 412 -15.14 -37.94 -1.90
N PHE A 413 -15.23 -38.34 -0.63
CA PHE A 413 -16.50 -38.74 -0.01
C PHE A 413 -17.49 -37.56 0.01
N LEU A 414 -17.10 -36.42 0.59
CA LEU A 414 -17.98 -35.26 0.75
C LEU A 414 -18.46 -34.68 -0.58
N THR A 415 -17.62 -34.71 -1.62
CA THR A 415 -17.95 -34.18 -2.96
C THR A 415 -18.89 -35.11 -3.74
N LYS A 416 -18.88 -36.43 -3.46
CA LYS A 416 -19.76 -37.41 -4.13
C LYS A 416 -21.20 -37.41 -3.61
N LEU A 417 -21.43 -36.94 -2.38
CA LEU A 417 -22.78 -36.88 -1.81
C LEU A 417 -23.71 -36.00 -2.65
N SER A 418 -25.00 -36.31 -2.71
CA SER A 418 -25.99 -35.35 -3.21
C SER A 418 -26.11 -34.15 -2.26
N THR A 419 -26.66 -33.03 -2.70
CA THR A 419 -26.82 -31.83 -1.85
C THR A 419 -27.61 -32.13 -0.58
N ALA A 420 -28.68 -32.94 -0.68
CA ALA A 420 -29.49 -33.32 0.48
C ALA A 420 -28.71 -34.19 1.47
N GLU A 421 -27.96 -35.19 0.98
CA GLU A 421 -27.14 -36.06 1.82
C GLU A 421 -26.00 -35.28 2.49
N TYR A 422 -25.39 -34.34 1.77
CA TYR A 422 -24.35 -33.47 2.32
C TYR A 422 -24.88 -32.58 3.44
N GLN A 423 -26.05 -31.95 3.24
CA GLN A 423 -26.69 -31.14 4.28
C GLN A 423 -27.07 -31.99 5.51
N GLN A 424 -27.60 -33.19 5.31
CA GLN A 424 -27.90 -34.12 6.41
C GLN A 424 -26.63 -34.54 7.15
N TRP A 425 -25.54 -34.80 6.43
CA TRP A 425 -24.25 -35.14 7.02
C TRP A 425 -23.71 -33.98 7.87
N LEU A 426 -23.81 -32.74 7.38
CA LEU A 426 -23.41 -31.54 8.14
C LEU A 426 -24.23 -31.39 9.43
N LEU A 427 -25.56 -31.55 9.35
CA LEU A 427 -26.43 -31.49 10.53
C LEU A 427 -26.09 -32.57 11.55
N LYS A 428 -25.87 -33.81 11.10
CA LYS A 428 -25.50 -34.94 11.96
C LYS A 428 -24.18 -34.71 12.70
N HIS A 429 -23.22 -34.05 12.06
CA HIS A 429 -21.87 -33.86 12.61
C HIS A 429 -21.59 -32.44 13.13
N ARG A 430 -22.63 -31.61 13.27
CA ARG A 430 -22.51 -30.20 13.70
C ARG A 430 -21.69 -30.04 14.97
N ASP A 431 -21.94 -30.86 15.99
CA ASP A 431 -21.21 -30.78 17.26
C ASP A 431 -19.74 -31.18 17.11
N SER A 432 -19.44 -32.16 16.26
CA SER A 432 -18.06 -32.59 15.98
C SER A 432 -17.28 -31.52 15.20
N ILE A 433 -17.96 -30.82 14.29
CA ILE A 433 -17.41 -29.68 13.54
C ILE A 433 -17.24 -28.46 14.47
N ALA A 434 -18.16 -28.21 15.39
CA ALA A 434 -18.04 -27.08 16.31
C ALA A 434 -16.96 -27.31 17.38
N THR A 435 -16.71 -28.56 17.79
CA THR A 435 -15.77 -28.90 18.86
C THR A 435 -14.40 -29.41 18.38
N CYS A 436 -14.14 -29.41 17.07
CA CYS A 436 -12.88 -29.88 16.48
C CYS A 436 -12.53 -31.31 16.89
N LYS A 437 -13.51 -32.21 16.67
CA LYS A 437 -13.43 -33.65 16.97
C LYS A 437 -13.73 -34.52 15.76
N LEU A 438 -13.53 -33.99 14.55
CA LEU A 438 -13.70 -34.78 13.33
C LEU A 438 -12.61 -35.85 13.24
N SER A 439 -13.02 -37.02 12.78
CA SER A 439 -12.16 -38.20 12.65
C SER A 439 -12.52 -38.94 11.36
N LYS A 440 -11.67 -39.89 10.97
CA LYS A 440 -11.92 -40.74 9.78
C LYS A 440 -13.25 -41.50 9.85
N GLU A 441 -13.76 -41.79 11.05
CA GLU A 441 -15.02 -42.51 11.24
C GLU A 441 -16.23 -41.68 10.81
N ASN A 442 -16.12 -40.35 10.82
CA ASN A 442 -17.18 -39.47 10.38
C ASN A 442 -17.39 -39.47 8.86
N PHE A 443 -16.45 -40.04 8.10
CA PHE A 443 -16.43 -40.07 6.63
C PHE A 443 -16.61 -41.50 6.06
N ARG A 444 -17.12 -42.42 6.88
CA ARG A 444 -17.52 -43.78 6.49
C ARG A 444 -19.03 -43.88 6.47
#